data_AF-A0A2C9EVG3-F1
#
_entry.id   AF-A0A2C9EVG3-F1
#
_cell.length_a   1.000
_cell.length_b   1.000
_cell.length_c   1.000
_cell.angle_alpha   90.00
_cell.angle_beta   90.00
_cell.angle_gamma   90.00
#
_symmetry.space_group_name_H-M   'P 1'
#
loop_
_entity.id
_entity.type
_entity.pdbx_description
1 polymer ?
#
loop_
_entity_poly.entity_id
_entity_poly.type
_entity_poly.pdbx_seq_one_letter_code
_entity_poly.pdbx_strand_id
1 'polypeptide(L)'
;MPVSNRSPLSISLGSAAKVFYALVVTSLLLVWFNQQSIRLYCQQKYHDDCEVPGLSQNPQWRFGAQLNQALENARVAFVGSFTGQVMVAEAAAEQELPPLPTLAEVSAPVPAPVATDHAAPVHPAPVHPAPQAPAAVHPQPVAVAPVVSHPPKVEPGATTPLKASLATGDEVFFVGDSLMQGVAPHMANTLRKRYNVKSLNLSKQSTGLAYPSFFNWPKTVESTLASNPNIRLMVIFLGPNDPWDMPVVKGKPFLRFKTPDWEEAYRQRIDSILDTAQAHNVQVIWVGPPNMEKPKLSTAMAYLSQLYKGQIEQYHQHYVSANEILGYQSDEFSYYRTTGDGKKVKTRVDDGIHFTTTGQKLIAERVISLINFPSQQLTEH
;
A
#
# COMPACT_ATOMS: atom_id res chain seq x y z
N MET A 1 31.05 -45.23 49.72
CA MET A 1 30.00 -45.35 48.69
C MET A 1 30.53 -44.67 47.43
N PRO A 2 30.69 -45.36 46.28
CA PRO A 2 31.11 -44.69 45.06
C PRO A 2 29.92 -43.89 44.51
N VAL A 3 30.15 -42.61 44.22
CA VAL A 3 29.19 -41.76 43.52
C VAL A 3 29.14 -42.25 42.08
N SER A 4 28.01 -42.85 41.69
CA SER A 4 27.77 -43.28 40.31
C SER A 4 27.80 -42.06 39.39
N ASN A 5 28.85 -41.93 38.58
CA ASN A 5 28.89 -40.93 37.52
C ASN A 5 27.82 -41.29 36.49
N ARG A 6 26.91 -40.34 36.24
CA ARG A 6 25.82 -40.50 35.26
C ARG A 6 26.39 -40.88 33.89
N SER A 7 25.84 -41.93 33.29
CA SER A 7 26.23 -42.40 31.96
C SER A 7 26.10 -41.28 30.92
N PRO A 8 27.04 -41.13 29.97
CA PRO A 8 27.01 -40.10 28.92
C PRO A 8 25.72 -40.12 28.08
N LEU A 9 25.05 -41.28 27.95
CA LEU A 9 23.75 -41.42 27.30
C LEU A 9 22.64 -40.64 28.02
N SER A 10 22.66 -40.58 29.35
CA SER A 10 21.65 -39.85 30.15
C SER A 10 21.80 -38.33 30.06
N ILE A 11 23.02 -37.84 29.87
CA ILE A 11 23.33 -36.42 29.65
C ILE A 11 22.90 -35.99 28.23
N SER A 12 23.08 -36.86 27.25
CA SER A 12 22.63 -36.65 25.87
C SER A 12 21.10 -36.66 25.74
N LEU A 13 20.41 -37.62 26.37
CA LEU A 13 18.93 -37.67 26.38
C LEU A 13 18.30 -36.44 27.06
N GLY A 14 18.87 -35.99 28.19
CA GLY A 14 18.39 -34.79 28.89
C GLY A 14 18.58 -33.52 28.06
N SER A 15 19.66 -33.45 27.27
CA SER A 15 19.90 -32.34 26.34
C SER A 15 18.94 -32.39 25.15
N ALA A 16 18.71 -33.58 24.58
CA ALA A 16 17.76 -33.77 23.47
C ALA A 16 16.31 -33.45 23.87
N ALA A 17 15.88 -33.86 25.07
CA ALA A 17 14.53 -33.54 25.57
C ALA A 17 14.33 -32.03 25.78
N LYS A 18 15.35 -31.31 26.25
CA LYS A 18 15.32 -29.85 26.38
C LYS A 18 15.22 -29.15 25.03
N VAL A 19 15.99 -29.61 24.04
CA VAL A 19 15.92 -29.08 22.66
C VAL A 19 14.54 -29.33 22.07
N PHE A 20 14.01 -30.54 22.19
CA PHE A 20 12.67 -30.87 21.72
C PHE A 20 11.59 -30.01 22.39
N TYR A 21 11.64 -29.86 23.72
CA TYR A 21 10.72 -28.98 24.45
C TYR A 21 10.80 -27.53 23.96
N ALA A 22 12.01 -26.99 23.77
CA ALA A 22 12.20 -25.65 23.25
C ALA A 22 11.60 -25.49 21.84
N LEU A 23 11.78 -26.48 20.96
CA LEU A 23 11.20 -26.48 19.62
C LEU A 23 9.66 -26.49 19.66
N VAL A 24 9.06 -27.32 20.52
CA VAL A 24 7.60 -27.40 20.67
C VAL A 24 7.04 -26.07 21.19
N VAL A 25 7.61 -25.53 22.27
CA VAL A 25 7.15 -24.26 22.86
C VAL A 25 7.30 -23.12 21.86
N THR A 26 8.45 -23.04 21.17
CA THR A 26 8.67 -21.99 20.16
C THR A 26 7.68 -22.12 19.00
N SER A 27 7.41 -23.33 18.54
CA SER A 27 6.43 -23.57 17.47
C SER A 27 5.02 -23.14 17.90
N LEU A 28 4.60 -23.49 19.11
CA LEU A 28 3.31 -23.08 19.65
C LEU A 28 3.20 -21.55 19.79
N LEU A 29 4.27 -20.89 20.26
CA LEU A 29 4.33 -19.44 20.34
C LEU A 29 4.27 -18.78 18.96
N LEU A 30 4.95 -19.34 17.96
CA LEU A 30 4.89 -18.84 16.59
C LEU A 30 3.48 -18.95 16.00
N VAL A 31 2.80 -20.09 16.21
CA VAL A 31 1.40 -20.26 15.77
C VAL A 31 0.48 -19.28 16.51
N TRP A 32 0.65 -19.17 17.82
CA TRP A 32 -0.11 -18.24 18.65
C TRP A 32 0.13 -16.77 18.26
N PHE A 33 1.33 -16.41 17.83
CA PHE A 33 1.67 -15.04 17.43
C PHE A 33 1.25 -14.73 15.98
N ASN A 34 1.32 -15.69 15.06
CA ASN A 34 1.12 -15.50 13.61
C ASN A 34 -0.26 -16.00 13.11
N GLN A 35 -1.29 -15.95 13.95
CA GLN A 35 -2.61 -16.50 13.64
C GLN A 35 -3.22 -15.93 12.35
N GLN A 36 -3.09 -14.63 12.12
CA GLN A 36 -3.65 -13.96 10.94
C GLN A 36 -2.97 -14.44 9.65
N SER A 37 -1.63 -14.60 9.68
CA SER A 37 -0.86 -15.11 8.55
C SER A 37 -1.22 -16.56 8.22
N ILE A 38 -1.42 -17.39 9.24
CA ILE A 38 -1.84 -18.78 9.08
C ILE A 38 -3.23 -18.87 8.47
N ARG A 39 -4.18 -18.08 9.00
CA ARG A 39 -5.54 -17.99 8.45
C ARG A 39 -5.52 -17.57 6.98
N LEU A 40 -4.77 -16.51 6.66
CA LEU A 40 -4.65 -16.02 5.28
C LEU A 40 -4.08 -17.10 4.35
N TYR A 41 -3.00 -17.76 4.78
CA TYR A 41 -2.40 -18.86 4.03
C TYR A 41 -3.40 -19.99 3.78
N CYS A 42 -4.16 -20.37 4.80
CA CYS A 42 -5.18 -21.40 4.66
C CYS A 42 -6.29 -20.99 3.69
N GLN A 43 -6.73 -19.74 3.74
CA GLN A 43 -7.74 -19.22 2.82
C GLN A 43 -7.22 -19.25 1.39
N GLN A 44 -5.96 -18.89 1.18
CA GLN A 44 -5.30 -18.88 -0.12
C GLN A 44 -5.03 -20.27 -0.68
N LYS A 45 -4.64 -21.22 0.19
CA LYS A 45 -4.16 -22.54 -0.22
C LYS A 45 -5.25 -23.61 -0.24
N TYR A 46 -6.15 -23.57 0.74
CA TYR A 46 -7.15 -24.59 1.01
C TYR A 46 -8.59 -24.06 0.89
N HIS A 47 -8.78 -22.77 0.62
CA HIS A 47 -10.10 -22.11 0.56
C HIS A 47 -10.90 -22.26 1.87
N ASP A 48 -10.19 -22.35 3.00
CA ASP A 48 -10.75 -22.53 4.34
C ASP A 48 -9.96 -21.68 5.36
N ASP A 49 -10.50 -21.40 6.54
CA ASP A 49 -9.85 -20.52 7.53
C ASP A 49 -8.89 -21.25 8.50
N CYS A 50 -8.87 -22.58 8.48
CA CYS A 50 -8.08 -23.42 9.40
C CYS A 50 -8.27 -23.06 10.88
N GLU A 51 -9.39 -22.44 11.26
CA GLU A 51 -9.63 -22.11 12.66
C GLU A 51 -9.91 -23.39 13.46
N VAL A 52 -9.21 -23.56 14.58
CA VAL A 52 -9.51 -24.65 15.52
C VAL A 52 -10.78 -24.28 16.30
N PRO A 53 -11.87 -25.05 16.20
CA PRO A 53 -13.12 -24.74 16.90
C PRO A 53 -12.90 -24.60 18.41
N GLY A 54 -13.48 -23.57 19.01
CA GLY A 54 -13.34 -23.24 20.43
C GLY A 54 -12.04 -22.50 20.80
N LEU A 55 -10.95 -22.67 20.04
CA LEU A 55 -9.70 -21.95 20.29
C LEU A 55 -9.76 -20.50 19.81
N SER A 56 -10.36 -20.24 18.64
CA SER A 56 -10.49 -18.88 18.10
C SER A 56 -11.36 -17.94 18.96
N GLN A 57 -12.20 -18.51 19.82
CA GLN A 57 -13.05 -17.77 20.76
C GLN A 57 -12.33 -17.42 22.06
N ASN A 58 -11.21 -18.05 22.36
CA ASN A 58 -10.47 -17.85 23.60
C ASN A 58 -9.75 -16.47 23.61
N PRO A 59 -9.98 -15.59 24.59
CA PRO A 59 -9.31 -14.29 24.67
C PRO A 59 -7.77 -14.39 24.74
N GLN A 60 -7.25 -15.39 25.44
CA GLN A 60 -5.80 -15.62 25.55
C GLN A 60 -5.21 -16.05 24.21
N TRP A 61 -5.96 -16.80 23.41
CA TRP A 61 -5.58 -17.10 22.04
C TRP A 61 -5.56 -15.80 21.23
N ARG A 62 -6.67 -15.05 21.18
CA ARG A 62 -6.78 -13.81 20.38
C ARG A 62 -5.76 -12.74 20.76
N PHE A 63 -5.29 -12.72 22.00
CA PHE A 63 -4.24 -11.81 22.47
C PHE A 63 -2.96 -11.91 21.64
N GLY A 64 -2.57 -13.11 21.17
CA GLY A 64 -1.37 -13.28 20.35
C GLY A 64 -1.44 -12.50 19.03
N ALA A 65 -2.59 -12.58 18.35
CA ALA A 65 -2.84 -11.79 17.14
C ALA A 65 -2.91 -10.28 17.41
N GLN A 66 -3.49 -9.87 18.54
CA GLN A 66 -3.54 -8.45 18.94
C GLN A 66 -2.14 -7.91 19.23
N LEU A 67 -1.31 -8.68 19.94
CA LEU A 67 0.07 -8.31 20.25
C LEU A 67 0.91 -8.19 18.97
N ASN A 68 0.78 -9.13 18.04
CA ASN A 68 1.46 -9.07 16.74
C ASN A 68 1.10 -7.78 15.99
N GLN A 69 -0.19 -7.47 15.90
CA GLN A 69 -0.67 -6.24 15.25
C GLN A 69 -0.17 -4.96 15.97
N ALA A 70 -0.17 -4.96 17.29
CA ALA A 70 0.32 -3.83 18.09
C ALA A 70 1.83 -3.62 17.88
N LEU A 71 2.61 -4.71 17.82
CA LEU A 71 4.04 -4.63 17.57
C LEU A 71 4.36 -4.09 16.17
N GLU A 72 3.60 -4.50 15.15
CA GLU A 72 3.78 -3.93 13.80
C GLU A 72 3.43 -2.45 13.75
N ASN A 73 2.33 -2.03 14.40
CA ASN A 73 1.98 -0.61 14.50
C ASN A 73 3.07 0.18 15.24
N ALA A 74 3.59 -0.37 16.35
CA ALA A 74 4.66 0.24 17.12
C ALA A 74 5.96 0.32 16.32
N ARG A 75 6.31 -0.71 15.53
CA ARG A 75 7.46 -0.72 14.64
C ARG A 75 7.35 0.39 13.59
N VAL A 76 6.18 0.52 12.95
CA VAL A 76 5.94 1.59 11.97
C VAL A 76 6.09 2.96 12.62
N ALA A 77 5.51 3.16 13.82
CA ALA A 77 5.63 4.41 14.57
C ALA A 77 7.08 4.72 15.00
N PHE A 78 7.82 3.71 15.45
CA PHE A 78 9.22 3.82 15.89
C PHE A 78 10.18 4.12 14.75
N VAL A 79 10.00 3.47 13.58
CA VAL A 79 10.73 3.87 12.37
C VAL A 79 10.39 5.31 11.98
N GLY A 80 9.13 5.71 12.14
CA GLY A 80 8.70 7.11 12.04
C GLY A 80 9.44 8.03 13.02
N SER A 81 9.64 7.63 14.28
CA SER A 81 10.28 8.49 15.30
C SER A 81 11.76 8.75 15.06
N PHE A 82 12.50 7.83 14.43
CA PHE A 82 13.90 8.09 14.05
C PHE A 82 14.04 9.15 12.97
N THR A 83 13.06 9.26 12.07
CA THR A 83 13.03 10.40 11.16
C THR A 83 12.82 11.72 11.91
N GLY A 84 12.17 11.69 13.08
CA GLY A 84 12.04 12.82 13.99
C GLY A 84 13.28 13.08 14.88
N GLN A 85 13.92 12.05 15.44
CA GLN A 85 15.05 12.21 16.36
C GLN A 85 16.37 12.58 15.70
N VAL A 86 16.65 12.08 14.48
CA VAL A 86 17.82 12.55 13.71
C VAL A 86 17.72 14.07 13.48
N MET A 87 16.51 14.62 13.35
CA MET A 87 16.30 16.06 13.20
C MET A 87 16.56 16.85 14.49
N VAL A 88 16.24 16.30 15.67
CA VAL A 88 16.53 17.00 16.94
C VAL A 88 18.03 17.04 17.18
N ALA A 89 18.75 15.95 16.87
CA ALA A 89 20.21 15.90 17.01
C ALA A 89 20.94 16.78 15.97
N GLU A 90 20.43 16.85 14.74
CA GLU A 90 21.03 17.65 13.66
C GLU A 90 20.70 19.15 13.83
N ALA A 91 19.47 19.51 14.23
CA ALA A 91 19.10 20.90 14.55
C ALA A 91 19.75 21.42 15.85
N ALA A 92 20.01 20.55 16.83
CA ALA A 92 20.77 20.90 18.03
C ALA A 92 22.28 20.99 17.78
N ALA A 93 22.80 20.38 16.71
CA ALA A 93 24.21 20.48 16.33
C ALA A 93 24.50 21.74 15.50
N GLU A 94 23.50 22.32 14.82
CA GLU A 94 23.62 23.58 14.07
C GLU A 94 23.29 24.83 14.91
N GLN A 95 22.81 24.68 16.16
CA GLN A 95 22.69 25.79 17.11
C GLN A 95 23.91 25.85 18.02
N GLU A 96 24.76 26.84 17.75
CA GLU A 96 25.89 27.28 18.56
C GLU A 96 25.47 27.47 20.04
N LEU A 97 26.23 26.88 20.96
CA LEU A 97 26.00 26.86 22.41
C LEU A 97 25.80 28.26 23.02
N PRO A 98 24.67 28.56 23.69
CA PRO A 98 24.58 29.63 24.67
C PRO A 98 24.63 29.08 26.11
N PRO A 99 25.05 29.88 27.10
CA PRO A 99 25.29 29.41 28.46
C PRO A 99 23.98 29.25 29.25
N LEU A 100 23.94 28.22 30.11
CA LEU A 100 22.93 28.02 31.16
C LEU A 100 22.83 29.28 32.05
N PRO A 101 21.63 29.74 32.46
CA PRO A 101 20.95 29.07 33.58
C PRO A 101 19.40 29.22 33.74
N THR A 102 18.91 28.41 34.70
CA THR A 102 17.78 28.55 35.66
C THR A 102 16.31 28.33 35.24
N LEU A 103 15.72 27.39 35.98
CA LEU A 103 14.37 26.83 35.94
C LEU A 103 13.30 27.85 36.37
N ALA A 104 12.21 27.94 35.60
CA ALA A 104 10.92 28.46 36.05
C ALA A 104 9.80 27.56 35.51
N GLU A 105 8.90 27.15 36.43
CA GLU A 105 7.80 26.19 36.25
C GLU A 105 6.71 26.65 35.27
N VAL A 106 6.19 25.71 34.48
CA VAL A 106 4.96 25.90 33.68
C VAL A 106 3.81 25.18 34.37
N SER A 107 2.78 25.94 34.77
CA SER A 107 1.49 25.41 35.23
C SER A 107 0.54 25.20 34.05
N ALA A 108 -0.09 24.02 33.99
CA ALA A 108 -1.15 23.67 33.05
C ALA A 108 -2.54 24.12 33.55
N PRO A 109 -3.55 24.17 32.66
CA PRO A 109 -4.84 23.58 33.03
C PRO A 109 -5.52 22.76 31.92
N VAL A 110 -6.35 21.82 32.35
CA VAL A 110 -7.24 20.90 31.62
C VAL A 110 -8.63 20.96 32.34
N PRO A 111 -9.72 20.34 31.86
CA PRO A 111 -10.68 20.67 30.79
C PRO A 111 -12.13 20.85 31.31
N ALA A 112 -13.13 21.09 30.43
CA ALA A 112 -14.56 20.78 30.71
C ALA A 112 -15.44 20.74 29.42
N PRO A 113 -16.63 20.08 29.44
CA PRO A 113 -17.17 19.31 28.30
C PRO A 113 -18.57 19.70 27.74
N VAL A 114 -18.87 19.15 26.54
CA VAL A 114 -20.12 18.55 25.96
C VAL A 114 -21.51 19.19 26.17
N ALA A 115 -22.25 19.37 25.05
CA ALA A 115 -23.70 19.04 24.94
C ALA A 115 -24.17 18.90 23.47
N THR A 116 -24.96 17.86 23.19
CA THR A 116 -25.76 17.58 21.97
C THR A 116 -27.25 17.80 22.27
N ASP A 117 -28.07 18.18 21.26
CA ASP A 117 -29.31 17.45 20.85
C ASP A 117 -30.29 18.26 19.94
N HIS A 118 -30.61 17.58 18.82
CA HIS A 118 -31.85 17.39 18.03
C HIS A 118 -33.10 18.34 17.99
N ALA A 119 -33.43 18.72 16.73
CA ALA A 119 -34.66 18.48 15.92
C ALA A 119 -35.99 19.29 16.07
N ALA A 120 -36.35 20.00 14.96
CA ALA A 120 -37.58 20.08 14.09
C ALA A 120 -39.04 20.02 14.69
N PRO A 121 -40.17 20.25 13.94
CA PRO A 121 -40.42 20.45 12.48
C PRO A 121 -41.53 21.51 12.11
N VAL A 122 -42.00 21.55 10.83
CA VAL A 122 -43.43 21.56 10.34
C VAL A 122 -43.59 21.98 8.84
N HIS A 123 -44.49 21.27 8.12
CA HIS A 123 -44.94 21.35 6.70
C HIS A 123 -46.28 22.15 6.54
N PRO A 124 -46.82 22.57 5.34
CA PRO A 124 -47.42 21.68 4.29
C PRO A 124 -47.42 22.16 2.80
N ALA A 125 -47.91 21.28 1.90
CA ALA A 125 -48.06 21.36 0.42
C ALA A 125 -49.39 22.05 -0.03
N PRO A 126 -49.87 22.15 -1.32
CA PRO A 126 -50.07 21.00 -2.26
C PRO A 126 -50.26 21.24 -3.83
N VAL A 127 -50.39 20.10 -4.57
CA VAL A 127 -51.06 19.70 -5.86
C VAL A 127 -50.68 20.19 -7.30
N HIS A 128 -50.63 19.19 -8.21
CA HIS A 128 -50.48 19.13 -9.70
C HIS A 128 -51.68 19.62 -10.56
N PRO A 129 -51.56 19.65 -11.93
CA PRO A 129 -51.86 18.48 -12.78
C PRO A 129 -50.98 18.30 -14.07
N ALA A 130 -51.03 17.10 -14.67
CA ALA A 130 -50.57 16.72 -16.04
C ALA A 130 -51.80 16.63 -17.01
N PRO A 131 -51.76 16.14 -18.28
CA PRO A 131 -50.68 15.61 -19.16
C PRO A 131 -50.77 16.06 -20.67
N GLN A 132 -49.84 15.60 -21.55
CA GLN A 132 -50.09 14.93 -22.86
C GLN A 132 -48.89 14.93 -23.84
N ALA A 133 -48.75 13.83 -24.58
CA ALA A 133 -47.75 13.57 -25.63
C ALA A 133 -48.31 13.78 -27.06
N PRO A 134 -47.46 13.83 -28.10
CA PRO A 134 -47.72 12.98 -29.26
C PRO A 134 -46.47 12.36 -29.90
N ALA A 135 -46.75 11.48 -30.87
CA ALA A 135 -46.00 10.33 -31.34
C ALA A 135 -44.99 10.57 -32.48
N ALA A 136 -44.21 9.49 -32.68
CA ALA A 136 -43.22 9.15 -33.70
C ALA A 136 -43.49 9.60 -35.17
N VAL A 137 -42.40 9.94 -35.87
CA VAL A 137 -42.27 9.81 -37.33
C VAL A 137 -40.81 9.44 -37.71
N HIS A 138 -40.65 8.35 -38.46
CA HIS A 138 -39.49 7.99 -39.27
C HIS A 138 -40.01 7.25 -40.52
N PRO A 139 -39.22 7.05 -41.59
CA PRO A 139 -38.15 7.87 -42.20
C PRO A 139 -38.34 7.96 -43.74
N GLN A 140 -37.43 8.63 -44.48
CA GLN A 140 -36.92 8.21 -45.82
C GLN A 140 -35.86 9.20 -46.39
N PRO A 141 -35.03 8.79 -47.38
CA PRO A 141 -33.58 9.01 -47.41
C PRO A 141 -33.09 10.06 -48.43
N VAL A 142 -31.88 10.60 -48.24
CA VAL A 142 -31.19 11.40 -49.27
C VAL A 142 -29.72 10.97 -49.41
N ALA A 143 -29.32 10.93 -50.68
CA ALA A 143 -28.15 10.33 -51.32
C ALA A 143 -26.76 10.69 -50.78
N VAL A 144 -25.85 9.72 -50.93
CA VAL A 144 -24.41 9.76 -50.67
C VAL A 144 -23.68 10.30 -51.91
N ALA A 145 -22.75 11.23 -51.72
CA ALA A 145 -21.68 11.55 -52.67
C ALA A 145 -20.31 11.33 -52.00
N PRO A 146 -19.30 10.78 -52.70
CA PRO A 146 -18.02 10.41 -52.07
C PRO A 146 -17.07 11.61 -52.04
N VAL A 147 -16.55 11.94 -50.87
CA VAL A 147 -15.37 12.83 -50.72
C VAL A 147 -14.24 11.98 -50.17
N VAL A 148 -13.22 11.77 -51.00
CA VAL A 148 -11.94 11.19 -50.60
C VAL A 148 -11.17 12.28 -49.86
N SER A 149 -11.18 12.22 -48.53
CA SER A 149 -10.32 13.04 -47.67
C SER A 149 -9.37 12.12 -46.90
N HIS A 150 -8.09 12.17 -47.26
CA HIS A 150 -7.01 11.52 -46.52
C HIS A 150 -6.99 12.06 -45.08
N PRO A 151 -6.90 11.22 -44.04
CA PRO A 151 -6.73 11.71 -42.68
C PRO A 151 -5.34 12.37 -42.56
N PRO A 152 -5.21 13.53 -41.90
CA PRO A 152 -3.91 14.10 -41.62
C PRO A 152 -3.14 13.14 -40.70
N LYS A 153 -1.92 12.82 -41.10
CA LYS A 153 -0.95 12.08 -40.30
C LYS A 153 -0.66 12.89 -39.03
N VAL A 154 -1.21 12.45 -37.90
CA VAL A 154 -0.89 13.00 -36.58
C VAL A 154 0.54 12.60 -36.27
N GLU A 155 1.47 13.55 -36.34
CA GLU A 155 2.79 13.38 -35.72
C GLU A 155 2.58 13.29 -34.20
N PRO A 156 3.17 12.29 -33.51
CA PRO A 156 3.11 12.22 -32.06
C PRO A 156 3.87 13.41 -31.47
N GLY A 157 3.15 14.44 -31.01
CA GLY A 157 3.71 15.46 -30.16
C GLY A 157 4.32 14.80 -28.93
N ALA A 158 5.58 15.14 -28.61
CA ALA A 158 6.23 14.71 -27.39
C ALA A 158 5.41 15.19 -26.19
N THR A 159 4.54 14.32 -25.67
CA THR A 159 3.79 14.56 -24.45
C THR A 159 4.80 14.59 -23.31
N THR A 160 5.10 15.77 -22.79
CA THR A 160 5.76 15.91 -21.48
C THR A 160 5.03 14.99 -20.50
N PRO A 161 5.72 14.08 -19.78
CA PRO A 161 5.06 13.18 -18.87
C PRO A 161 4.22 14.01 -17.90
N LEU A 162 2.92 13.70 -17.81
CA LEU A 162 2.06 14.27 -16.78
C LEU A 162 2.79 14.06 -15.44
N LYS A 163 3.03 15.13 -14.69
CA LYS A 163 3.56 15.07 -13.32
C LYS A 163 2.41 15.32 -12.37
N ALA A 164 2.37 14.60 -11.25
CA ALA A 164 1.48 14.95 -10.15
C ALA A 164 1.93 16.31 -9.57
N SER A 165 1.03 17.14 -9.08
CA SER A 165 1.37 18.44 -8.49
C SER A 165 0.98 18.51 -7.03
N LEU A 166 1.88 18.99 -6.17
CA LEU A 166 1.62 19.23 -4.75
C LEU A 166 1.86 20.70 -4.40
N ALA A 167 0.84 21.35 -3.84
CA ALA A 167 0.89 22.70 -3.31
C ALA A 167 1.32 22.71 -1.83
N THR A 168 1.57 23.90 -1.30
CA THR A 168 1.88 24.08 0.12
C THR A 168 0.70 23.64 0.98
N GLY A 169 0.97 22.74 1.95
CA GLY A 169 -0.03 22.20 2.84
C GLY A 169 -0.61 20.86 2.39
N ASP A 170 -0.36 20.46 1.14
CA ASP A 170 -0.77 19.15 0.64
C ASP A 170 0.03 18.02 1.30
N GLU A 171 -0.62 16.85 1.41
CA GLU A 171 -0.05 15.66 2.01
C GLU A 171 -0.08 14.45 1.05
N VAL A 172 0.81 13.49 1.31
CA VAL A 172 0.95 12.26 0.51
C VAL A 172 0.50 11.03 1.30
N PHE A 173 -0.30 10.18 0.68
CA PHE A 173 -0.75 8.92 1.27
C PHE A 173 -0.05 7.70 0.63
N PHE A 174 0.60 6.88 1.45
CA PHE A 174 1.23 5.64 1.00
C PHE A 174 0.35 4.42 1.31
N VAL A 175 -0.01 3.71 0.24
CA VAL A 175 -0.83 2.51 0.23
C VAL A 175 0.00 1.36 -0.33
N GLY A 176 0.01 0.22 0.35
CA GLY A 176 0.69 -0.94 -0.23
C GLY A 176 1.09 -2.03 0.74
N ASP A 177 1.79 -3.02 0.20
CA ASP A 177 2.21 -4.20 0.93
C ASP A 177 3.65 -4.07 1.46
N SER A 178 4.36 -5.19 1.61
CA SER A 178 5.76 -5.20 2.02
C SER A 178 6.69 -4.48 1.04
N LEU A 179 6.32 -4.36 -0.25
CA LEU A 179 7.06 -3.55 -1.21
C LEU A 179 6.98 -2.06 -0.85
N MET A 180 5.77 -1.55 -0.57
CA MET A 180 5.58 -0.17 -0.13
C MET A 180 6.25 0.10 1.22
N GLN A 181 6.16 -0.84 2.17
CA GLN A 181 6.80 -0.66 3.48
C GLN A 181 8.31 -0.41 3.39
N GLY A 182 8.97 -1.00 2.40
CA GLY A 182 10.40 -0.74 2.16
C GLY A 182 10.66 0.64 1.57
N VAL A 183 9.77 1.15 0.71
CA VAL A 183 10.00 2.39 -0.08
C VAL A 183 9.45 3.64 0.62
N ALA A 184 8.26 3.55 1.23
CA ALA A 184 7.56 4.67 1.86
C ALA A 184 8.42 5.46 2.87
N PRO A 185 9.25 4.85 3.74
CA PRO A 185 10.09 5.62 4.66
C PRO A 185 11.08 6.56 3.95
N HIS A 186 11.66 6.14 2.82
CA HIS A 186 12.58 6.97 2.04
C HIS A 186 11.84 8.11 1.33
N MET A 187 10.64 7.84 0.82
CA MET A 187 9.78 8.86 0.23
C MET A 187 9.34 9.90 1.28
N ALA A 188 8.78 9.44 2.39
CA ALA A 188 8.33 10.27 3.50
C ALA A 188 9.45 11.18 4.03
N ASN A 189 10.65 10.63 4.21
CA ASN A 189 11.79 11.40 4.67
C ASN A 189 12.19 12.49 3.67
N THR A 190 12.20 12.18 2.38
CA THR A 190 12.57 13.14 1.32
C THR A 190 11.51 14.22 1.14
N LEU A 191 10.23 13.85 1.07
CA LEU A 191 9.09 14.77 1.02
C LEU A 191 9.11 15.76 2.18
N ARG A 192 9.34 15.27 3.39
CA ARG A 192 9.41 16.13 4.58
C ARG A 192 10.63 17.03 4.57
N LYS A 193 11.84 16.48 4.38
CA LYS A 193 13.11 17.23 4.50
C LYS A 193 13.33 18.24 3.37
N ARG A 194 12.98 17.88 2.13
CA ARG A 194 13.26 18.71 0.95
C ARG A 194 12.07 19.57 0.53
N TYR A 195 10.86 19.03 0.68
CA TYR A 195 9.65 19.65 0.12
C TYR A 195 8.68 20.17 1.20
N ASN A 196 8.97 19.96 2.49
CA ASN A 196 8.07 20.27 3.61
C ASN A 196 6.65 19.66 3.44
N VAL A 197 6.58 18.50 2.78
CA VAL A 197 5.33 17.76 2.54
C VAL A 197 5.17 16.66 3.58
N LYS A 198 4.02 16.66 4.26
CA LYS A 198 3.67 15.59 5.22
C LYS A 198 3.21 14.34 4.47
N SER A 199 3.33 13.20 5.14
CA SER A 199 2.85 11.94 4.60
C SER A 199 2.24 11.04 5.65
N LEU A 200 1.26 10.26 5.21
CA LEU A 200 0.62 9.20 5.97
C LEU A 200 0.97 7.86 5.33
N ASN A 201 1.57 6.94 6.09
CA ASN A 201 1.92 5.62 5.61
C ASN A 201 1.07 4.56 6.31
N LEU A 202 0.18 3.89 5.56
CA LEU A 202 -0.61 2.77 6.07
C LEU A 202 -0.18 1.42 5.49
N SER A 203 0.95 1.36 4.77
CA SER A 203 1.42 0.12 4.16
C SER A 203 1.57 -1.03 5.16
N LYS A 204 1.11 -2.22 4.77
CA LYS A 204 0.96 -3.37 5.65
C LYS A 204 1.40 -4.67 4.97
N GLN A 205 2.26 -5.41 5.64
CA GLN A 205 2.74 -6.72 5.14
C GLN A 205 1.59 -7.69 4.86
N SER A 206 1.82 -8.56 3.89
CA SER A 206 0.90 -9.64 3.53
C SER A 206 -0.50 -9.17 3.13
N THR A 207 -0.65 -7.90 2.75
CA THR A 207 -1.91 -7.36 2.23
C THR A 207 -1.88 -7.27 0.71
N GLY A 208 -3.07 -7.12 0.13
CA GLY A 208 -3.29 -7.04 -1.31
C GLY A 208 -4.75 -6.76 -1.58
N LEU A 209 -5.14 -6.67 -2.85
CA LEU A 209 -6.54 -6.46 -3.23
C LEU A 209 -7.33 -7.77 -3.26
N ALA A 210 -6.69 -8.95 -3.29
CA ALA A 210 -7.38 -10.23 -3.48
C ALA A 210 -8.23 -10.68 -2.27
N TYR A 211 -7.84 -10.35 -1.04
CA TYR A 211 -8.49 -10.84 0.19
C TYR A 211 -8.96 -9.68 1.11
N PRO A 212 -10.08 -9.02 0.80
CA PRO A 212 -10.58 -7.88 1.59
C PRO A 212 -10.99 -8.26 3.02
N SER A 213 -11.24 -9.54 3.31
CA SER A 213 -11.50 -10.04 4.67
C SER A 213 -10.25 -10.00 5.57
N PHE A 214 -9.06 -10.07 4.99
CA PHE A 214 -7.80 -9.91 5.72
C PHE A 214 -7.44 -8.43 5.88
N PHE A 215 -7.46 -7.69 4.78
CA PHE A 215 -7.28 -6.25 4.77
C PHE A 215 -7.97 -5.63 3.57
N ASN A 216 -8.88 -4.68 3.81
CA ASN A 216 -9.67 -4.05 2.76
C ASN A 216 -9.05 -2.70 2.37
N TRP A 217 -8.21 -2.70 1.34
CA TRP A 217 -7.61 -1.48 0.79
C TRP A 217 -8.64 -0.46 0.29
N PRO A 218 -9.64 -0.81 -0.54
CA PRO A 218 -10.69 0.13 -0.96
C PRO A 218 -11.33 0.89 0.21
N LYS A 219 -11.76 0.17 1.26
CA LYS A 219 -12.36 0.79 2.46
C LYS A 219 -11.36 1.61 3.28
N THR A 220 -10.11 1.17 3.33
CA THR A 220 -9.04 1.92 4.01
C THR A 220 -8.78 3.24 3.30
N VAL A 221 -8.76 3.24 1.95
CA VAL A 221 -8.61 4.46 1.14
C VAL A 221 -9.80 5.39 1.37
N GLU A 222 -11.03 4.89 1.25
CA GLU A 222 -12.27 5.65 1.50
C GLU A 222 -12.25 6.36 2.86
N SER A 223 -12.05 5.61 3.94
CA SER A 223 -12.04 6.18 5.30
C SER A 223 -10.87 7.14 5.53
N THR A 224 -9.70 6.87 4.94
CA THR A 224 -8.52 7.73 5.08
C THR A 224 -8.71 9.06 4.36
N LEU A 225 -9.17 9.05 3.11
CA LEU A 225 -9.36 10.28 2.33
C LEU A 225 -10.52 11.12 2.88
N ALA A 226 -11.55 10.49 3.45
CA ALA A 226 -12.62 11.19 4.15
C ALA A 226 -12.13 11.92 5.41
N SER A 227 -11.19 11.32 6.16
CA SER A 227 -10.72 11.87 7.43
C SER A 227 -9.52 12.83 7.30
N ASN A 228 -8.88 12.88 6.13
CA ASN A 228 -7.64 13.64 5.90
C ASN A 228 -7.78 14.49 4.62
N PRO A 229 -8.47 15.65 4.70
CA PRO A 229 -8.76 16.46 3.53
C PRO A 229 -7.52 17.07 2.87
N ASN A 230 -6.36 17.14 3.53
CA ASN A 230 -5.14 17.69 2.94
C ASN A 230 -4.39 16.70 2.04
N ILE A 231 -4.77 15.42 2.01
CA ILE A 231 -4.16 14.47 1.08
C ILE A 231 -4.53 14.89 -0.35
N ARG A 232 -3.52 15.09 -1.20
CA ARG A 232 -3.68 15.43 -2.63
C ARG A 232 -2.94 14.51 -3.58
N LEU A 233 -2.13 13.61 -3.05
CA LEU A 233 -1.48 12.54 -3.78
C LEU A 233 -1.53 11.24 -2.99
N MET A 234 -1.91 10.17 -3.65
CA MET A 234 -1.81 8.80 -3.17
C MET A 234 -0.79 8.05 -4.02
N VAL A 235 0.14 7.36 -3.37
CA VAL A 235 1.09 6.45 -4.04
C VAL A 235 0.77 5.03 -3.62
N ILE A 236 0.56 4.16 -4.61
CA ILE A 236 0.17 2.77 -4.42
C ILE A 236 1.30 1.85 -4.89
N PHE A 237 1.69 0.87 -4.07
CA PHE A 237 2.66 -0.15 -4.45
C PHE A 237 2.31 -1.52 -3.85
N LEU A 238 1.74 -2.38 -4.69
CA LEU A 238 1.15 -3.68 -4.35
C LEU A 238 1.51 -4.73 -5.42
N GLY A 239 1.40 -6.01 -5.08
CA GLY A 239 1.33 -7.06 -6.09
C GLY A 239 1.58 -8.47 -5.57
N PRO A 240 2.71 -8.75 -4.90
CA PRO A 240 3.13 -10.12 -4.57
C PRO A 240 2.11 -11.00 -3.84
N ASN A 241 1.14 -10.39 -3.13
CA ASN A 241 0.14 -11.10 -2.33
C ASN A 241 -1.20 -11.33 -3.03
N ASP A 242 -1.33 -10.93 -4.30
CA ASP A 242 -2.58 -11.02 -5.08
C ASP A 242 -2.73 -12.16 -6.09
N PRO A 243 -1.66 -12.90 -6.51
CA PRO A 243 -1.78 -14.06 -7.41
C PRO A 243 -2.47 -15.31 -6.84
N TRP A 244 -3.63 -15.14 -6.23
CA TRP A 244 -4.43 -16.17 -5.60
C TRP A 244 -5.86 -16.17 -6.12
N ASP A 245 -6.53 -17.30 -5.96
CA ASP A 245 -7.96 -17.38 -6.21
C ASP A 245 -8.69 -16.44 -5.23
N MET A 246 -9.73 -15.75 -5.67
CA MET A 246 -10.40 -14.72 -4.87
C MET A 246 -11.71 -15.23 -4.26
N PRO A 247 -12.00 -14.92 -2.99
CA PRO A 247 -13.30 -15.16 -2.42
C PRO A 247 -14.34 -14.19 -3.01
N VAL A 248 -15.56 -14.67 -3.21
CA VAL A 248 -16.70 -13.86 -3.69
C VAL A 248 -17.63 -13.51 -2.52
N VAL A 249 -18.39 -14.52 -2.07
CA VAL A 249 -19.26 -14.50 -0.88
C VAL A 249 -19.29 -15.91 -0.29
N LYS A 250 -19.63 -16.03 1.00
CA LYS A 250 -19.66 -17.31 1.70
C LYS A 250 -20.57 -18.31 0.96
N GLY A 251 -20.03 -19.49 0.64
CA GLY A 251 -20.75 -20.56 -0.04
C GLY A 251 -20.70 -20.53 -1.57
N LYS A 252 -20.07 -19.51 -2.19
CA LYS A 252 -19.76 -19.54 -3.63
C LYS A 252 -18.33 -20.03 -3.88
N PRO A 253 -18.06 -20.66 -5.04
CA PRO A 253 -16.70 -21.04 -5.41
C PRO A 253 -15.80 -19.80 -5.51
N PHE A 254 -14.51 -20.00 -5.24
CA PHE A 254 -13.52 -18.96 -5.43
C PHE A 254 -13.36 -18.68 -6.92
N LEU A 255 -13.12 -17.42 -7.27
CA LEU A 255 -12.76 -17.03 -8.62
C LEU A 255 -11.32 -17.46 -8.85
N ARG A 256 -11.08 -18.25 -9.89
CA ARG A 256 -9.74 -18.74 -10.20
C ARG A 256 -8.88 -17.60 -10.75
N PHE A 257 -7.66 -17.44 -10.26
CA PHE A 257 -6.71 -16.42 -10.73
C PHE A 257 -6.62 -16.41 -12.28
N LYS A 258 -6.70 -15.22 -12.88
CA LYS A 258 -6.70 -14.97 -14.34
C LYS A 258 -7.92 -15.46 -15.13
N THR A 259 -8.99 -15.92 -14.49
CA THR A 259 -10.27 -16.10 -15.20
C THR A 259 -10.94 -14.75 -15.46
N PRO A 260 -11.81 -14.64 -16.47
CA PRO A 260 -12.53 -13.39 -16.75
C PRO A 260 -13.23 -12.81 -15.53
N ASP A 261 -13.97 -13.62 -14.78
CA ASP A 261 -14.68 -13.19 -13.56
C ASP A 261 -13.72 -12.70 -12.47
N TRP A 262 -12.55 -13.36 -12.31
CA TRP A 262 -11.52 -12.91 -11.39
C TRP A 262 -10.96 -11.55 -11.82
N GLU A 263 -10.68 -11.38 -13.11
CA GLU A 263 -10.16 -10.14 -13.66
C GLU A 263 -11.14 -8.99 -13.45
N GLU A 264 -12.42 -9.20 -13.80
CA GLU A 264 -13.48 -8.21 -13.59
C GLU A 264 -13.58 -7.80 -12.12
N ALA A 265 -13.66 -8.77 -11.21
CA ALA A 265 -13.76 -8.49 -9.78
C ALA A 265 -12.50 -7.78 -9.22
N TYR A 266 -11.31 -8.09 -9.77
CA TYR A 266 -10.07 -7.45 -9.35
C TYR A 266 -9.98 -6.01 -9.87
N ARG A 267 -10.38 -5.77 -11.13
CA ARG A 267 -10.48 -4.44 -11.73
C ARG A 267 -11.46 -3.55 -10.98
N GLN A 268 -12.64 -4.08 -10.61
CA GLN A 268 -13.61 -3.34 -9.78
C GLN A 268 -13.02 -2.87 -8.43
N ARG A 269 -12.07 -3.62 -7.84
CA ARG A 269 -11.39 -3.20 -6.61
C ARG A 269 -10.37 -2.09 -6.86
N ILE A 270 -9.71 -2.09 -8.02
CA ILE A 270 -8.85 -0.99 -8.46
C ILE A 270 -9.72 0.25 -8.74
N ASP A 271 -10.81 0.08 -9.50
CA ASP A 271 -11.75 1.15 -9.86
C ASP A 271 -12.30 1.83 -8.60
N SER A 272 -12.74 1.06 -7.59
CA SER A 272 -13.21 1.62 -6.32
C SER A 272 -12.17 2.52 -5.61
N ILE A 273 -10.88 2.20 -5.70
CA ILE A 273 -9.80 3.03 -5.15
C ILE A 273 -9.65 4.32 -5.98
N LEU A 274 -9.69 4.22 -7.31
CA LEU A 274 -9.50 5.35 -8.22
C LEU A 274 -10.71 6.29 -8.22
N ASP A 275 -11.93 5.76 -8.17
CA ASP A 275 -13.18 6.52 -8.00
C ASP A 275 -13.13 7.34 -6.70
N THR A 276 -12.70 6.72 -5.60
CA THR A 276 -12.55 7.42 -4.31
C THR A 276 -11.50 8.53 -4.44
N ALA A 277 -10.35 8.26 -5.07
CA ALA A 277 -9.33 9.27 -5.27
C ALA A 277 -9.86 10.45 -6.10
N GLN A 278 -10.56 10.19 -7.21
CA GLN A 278 -11.16 11.21 -8.05
C GLN A 278 -12.21 12.04 -7.30
N ALA A 279 -13.10 11.39 -6.53
CA ALA A 279 -14.12 12.07 -5.73
C ALA A 279 -13.52 13.03 -4.69
N HIS A 280 -12.33 12.71 -4.18
CA HIS A 280 -11.58 13.54 -3.22
C HIS A 280 -10.55 14.49 -3.87
N ASN A 281 -10.49 14.54 -5.21
CA ASN A 281 -9.48 15.30 -5.97
C ASN A 281 -8.03 14.93 -5.58
N VAL A 282 -7.78 13.64 -5.41
CA VAL A 282 -6.47 13.06 -5.09
C VAL A 282 -5.86 12.46 -6.35
N GLN A 283 -4.65 12.89 -6.68
CA GLN A 283 -3.87 12.31 -7.77
C GLN A 283 -3.31 10.95 -7.34
N VAL A 284 -3.07 10.05 -8.30
CA VAL A 284 -2.59 8.69 -8.03
C VAL A 284 -1.31 8.42 -8.81
N ILE A 285 -0.27 7.95 -8.11
CA ILE A 285 0.88 7.27 -8.71
C ILE A 285 0.84 5.80 -8.31
N TRP A 286 0.59 4.93 -9.28
CA TRP A 286 0.62 3.48 -9.09
C TRP A 286 1.96 2.91 -9.56
N VAL A 287 2.71 2.34 -8.62
CA VAL A 287 3.98 1.67 -8.90
C VAL A 287 3.70 0.20 -9.22
N GLY A 288 4.01 -0.21 -10.46
CA GLY A 288 3.90 -1.61 -10.87
C GLY A 288 4.98 -2.48 -10.22
N PRO A 289 4.64 -3.68 -9.70
CA PRO A 289 5.60 -4.61 -9.13
C PRO A 289 6.64 -5.07 -10.18
N PRO A 290 7.92 -5.21 -9.80
CA PRO A 290 8.93 -5.66 -10.73
C PRO A 290 8.86 -7.18 -10.96
N ASN A 291 9.68 -7.67 -11.88
CA ASN A 291 9.92 -9.09 -12.07
C ASN A 291 10.47 -9.71 -10.77
N MET A 292 10.13 -10.98 -10.56
CA MET A 292 10.46 -11.73 -9.36
C MET A 292 11.37 -12.91 -9.73
N GLU A 293 12.19 -13.37 -8.79
CA GLU A 293 13.11 -14.49 -9.06
C GLU A 293 12.36 -15.77 -9.48
N LYS A 294 11.22 -16.05 -8.83
CA LYS A 294 10.39 -17.21 -9.16
C LYS A 294 9.57 -16.94 -10.42
N PRO A 295 9.73 -17.71 -11.51
CA PRO A 295 9.06 -17.44 -12.79
C PRO A 295 7.54 -17.35 -12.68
N LYS A 296 6.91 -18.27 -11.95
CA LYS A 296 5.45 -18.28 -11.74
C LYS A 296 4.94 -16.97 -11.10
N LEU A 297 5.67 -16.45 -10.11
CA LEU A 297 5.31 -15.20 -9.45
C LEU A 297 5.59 -14.01 -10.37
N SER A 298 6.71 -14.03 -11.10
CA SER A 298 7.07 -13.00 -12.08
C SER A 298 6.00 -12.86 -13.17
N THR A 299 5.55 -13.97 -13.77
CA THR A 299 4.45 -13.97 -14.75
C THR A 299 3.15 -13.41 -14.15
N ALA A 300 2.88 -13.68 -12.87
CA ALA A 300 1.73 -13.11 -12.20
C ALA A 300 1.88 -11.59 -11.98
N MET A 301 3.08 -11.09 -11.64
CA MET A 301 3.33 -9.64 -11.53
C MET A 301 3.20 -8.93 -12.87
N ALA A 302 3.63 -9.56 -13.96
CA ALA A 302 3.44 -9.04 -15.31
C ALA A 302 1.95 -8.92 -15.66
N TYR A 303 1.15 -9.94 -15.32
CA TYR A 303 -0.30 -9.90 -15.51
C TYR A 303 -0.97 -8.80 -14.67
N LEU A 304 -0.67 -8.71 -13.36
CA LEU A 304 -1.22 -7.66 -12.50
C LEU A 304 -0.82 -6.26 -12.98
N SER A 305 0.42 -6.07 -13.41
CA SER A 305 0.93 -4.82 -13.97
C SER A 305 0.14 -4.37 -15.21
N GLN A 306 -0.31 -5.30 -16.06
CA GLN A 306 -1.17 -4.99 -17.20
C GLN A 306 -2.54 -4.49 -16.75
N LEU A 307 -3.13 -5.10 -15.70
CA LEU A 307 -4.37 -4.62 -15.13
C LEU A 307 -4.19 -3.20 -14.57
N TYR A 308 -3.22 -3.00 -13.68
CA TYR A 308 -2.93 -1.69 -13.08
C TYR A 308 -2.75 -0.61 -14.13
N LYS A 309 -1.91 -0.86 -15.14
CA LYS A 309 -1.66 0.09 -16.22
C LYS A 309 -2.94 0.43 -16.98
N GLY A 310 -3.75 -0.57 -17.35
CA GLY A 310 -5.00 -0.36 -18.06
C GLY A 310 -6.01 0.49 -17.28
N GLN A 311 -6.19 0.23 -15.97
CA GLN A 311 -7.05 1.07 -15.13
C GLN A 311 -6.49 2.48 -14.99
N ILE A 312 -5.21 2.62 -14.68
CA ILE A 312 -4.59 3.93 -14.44
C ILE A 312 -4.65 4.84 -15.67
N GLU A 313 -4.50 4.27 -16.88
CA GLU A 313 -4.66 5.00 -18.13
C GLU A 313 -6.10 5.51 -18.34
N GLN A 314 -7.12 4.72 -17.98
CA GLN A 314 -8.53 5.11 -18.09
C GLN A 314 -8.89 6.28 -17.15
N TYR A 315 -8.30 6.32 -15.96
CA TYR A 315 -8.51 7.41 -14.99
C TYR A 315 -7.55 8.59 -15.19
N HIS A 316 -6.73 8.57 -16.25
CA HIS A 316 -5.72 9.59 -16.54
C HIS A 316 -4.75 9.86 -15.37
N GLN A 317 -4.39 8.80 -14.63
CA GLN A 317 -3.47 8.83 -13.51
C GLN A 317 -2.07 8.34 -13.92
N HIS A 318 -1.12 8.30 -12.98
CA HIS A 318 0.28 7.95 -13.29
C HIS A 318 0.58 6.50 -12.99
N TYR A 319 1.08 5.77 -13.99
CA TYR A 319 1.68 4.46 -13.80
C TYR A 319 3.20 4.56 -13.92
N VAL A 320 3.93 3.92 -13.00
CA VAL A 320 5.40 3.81 -13.09
C VAL A 320 5.84 2.37 -12.86
N SER A 321 6.65 1.85 -13.77
CA SER A 321 7.13 0.47 -13.70
C SER A 321 8.38 0.37 -12.82
N ALA A 322 8.35 -0.46 -11.77
CA ALA A 322 9.57 -0.75 -11.01
C ALA A 322 10.64 -1.47 -11.86
N ASN A 323 10.25 -2.19 -12.93
CA ASN A 323 11.21 -2.81 -13.84
C ASN A 323 12.12 -1.77 -14.50
N GLU A 324 11.57 -0.65 -14.97
CA GLU A 324 12.34 0.43 -15.59
C GLU A 324 13.37 1.02 -14.61
N ILE A 325 12.97 1.18 -13.34
CA ILE A 325 13.82 1.72 -12.28
C ILE A 325 14.99 0.78 -11.99
N LEU A 326 14.71 -0.52 -11.94
CA LEU A 326 15.70 -1.56 -11.65
C LEU A 326 16.55 -1.93 -12.88
N GLY A 327 16.20 -1.42 -14.06
CA GLY A 327 16.90 -1.69 -15.32
C GLY A 327 16.58 -3.08 -15.89
N TYR A 328 15.45 -3.68 -15.53
CA TYR A 328 15.03 -4.96 -16.07
C TYR A 328 14.51 -4.81 -17.50
N GLN A 329 14.83 -5.78 -18.34
CA GLN A 329 14.34 -5.89 -19.71
C GLN A 329 13.39 -7.09 -19.80
N SER A 330 12.25 -6.92 -20.45
CA SER A 330 11.24 -7.97 -20.61
C SER A 330 10.88 -8.66 -19.27
N ASP A 331 11.03 -9.99 -19.20
CA ASP A 331 10.71 -10.86 -18.06
C ASP A 331 11.95 -11.19 -17.20
N GLU A 332 13.11 -10.59 -17.48
CA GLU A 332 14.35 -10.89 -16.78
C GLU A 332 14.31 -10.37 -15.33
N PHE A 333 14.77 -11.22 -14.42
CA PHE A 333 15.05 -10.85 -13.03
C PHE A 333 16.57 -10.77 -12.81
N SER A 334 17.01 -9.74 -12.08
CA SER A 334 18.40 -9.60 -11.66
C SER A 334 18.51 -9.05 -10.24
N TYR A 335 19.43 -9.60 -9.44
CA TYR A 335 19.76 -9.04 -8.13
C TYR A 335 20.42 -7.66 -8.20
N TYR A 336 20.93 -7.30 -9.38
CA TYR A 336 21.74 -6.12 -9.61
C TYR A 336 21.15 -5.24 -10.71
N ARG A 337 21.23 -3.93 -10.51
CA ARG A 337 21.06 -2.92 -11.55
C ARG A 337 22.43 -2.50 -12.08
N THR A 338 22.56 -2.39 -13.39
CA THR A 338 23.74 -1.78 -14.03
C THR A 338 23.50 -0.28 -14.18
N THR A 339 24.40 0.54 -13.64
CA THR A 339 24.35 2.01 -13.77
C THR A 339 24.94 2.45 -15.12
N GLY A 340 24.74 3.73 -15.49
CA GLY A 340 25.18 4.25 -16.80
C GLY A 340 26.70 4.20 -17.05
N ASP A 341 27.49 4.17 -15.98
CA ASP A 341 28.95 3.96 -15.97
C ASP A 341 29.35 2.46 -15.99
N GLY A 342 28.38 1.55 -16.13
CA GLY A 342 28.61 0.10 -16.21
C GLY A 342 28.76 -0.61 -14.86
N LYS A 343 28.68 0.10 -13.73
CA LYS A 343 28.81 -0.51 -12.40
C LYS A 343 27.57 -1.32 -12.02
N LYS A 344 27.76 -2.51 -11.45
CA LYS A 344 26.67 -3.33 -10.89
C LYS A 344 26.40 -2.96 -9.44
N VAL A 345 25.14 -2.63 -9.13
CA VAL A 345 24.68 -2.25 -7.79
C VAL A 345 23.57 -3.20 -7.36
N LYS A 346 23.71 -3.84 -6.19
CA LYS A 346 22.70 -4.79 -5.68
C LYS A 346 21.43 -4.04 -5.25
N THR A 347 20.30 -4.35 -5.88
CA THR A 347 19.01 -3.69 -5.65
C THR A 347 17.95 -4.62 -5.05
N ARG A 348 18.19 -5.94 -5.08
CA ARG A 348 17.31 -6.97 -4.51
C ARG A 348 17.98 -7.71 -3.35
N VAL A 349 17.20 -8.11 -2.36
CA VAL A 349 17.67 -9.05 -1.32
C VAL A 349 17.47 -10.50 -1.78
N ASP A 350 18.05 -11.44 -1.05
CA ASP A 350 18.22 -12.84 -1.47
C ASP A 350 16.92 -13.66 -1.51
N ASP A 351 15.78 -13.08 -1.11
CA ASP A 351 14.47 -13.73 -1.21
C ASP A 351 13.82 -13.61 -2.60
N GLY A 352 14.45 -12.86 -3.50
CA GLY A 352 13.98 -12.68 -4.87
C GLY A 352 12.74 -11.79 -5.02
N ILE A 353 12.23 -11.19 -3.95
CA ILE A 353 10.99 -10.40 -3.89
C ILE A 353 11.24 -8.95 -3.42
N HIS A 354 12.03 -8.76 -2.36
CA HIS A 354 12.22 -7.47 -1.73
C HIS A 354 13.49 -6.73 -2.18
N PHE A 355 13.61 -5.48 -1.76
CA PHE A 355 14.66 -4.56 -2.18
C PHE A 355 15.72 -4.36 -1.09
N THR A 356 16.98 -4.18 -1.51
CA THR A 356 18.00 -3.58 -0.63
C THR A 356 17.65 -2.12 -0.34
N THR A 357 18.26 -1.50 0.67
CA THR A 357 18.11 -0.06 0.92
C THR A 357 18.38 0.79 -0.33
N THR A 358 19.36 0.38 -1.15
CA THR A 358 19.65 1.05 -2.42
C THR A 358 18.51 0.92 -3.41
N GLY A 359 17.92 -0.28 -3.57
CA GLY A 359 16.75 -0.48 -4.42
C GLY A 359 15.53 0.34 -3.94
N GLN A 360 15.30 0.39 -2.64
CA GLN A 360 14.20 1.18 -2.04
C GLN A 360 14.35 2.67 -2.35
N LYS A 361 15.57 3.22 -2.18
CA LYS A 361 15.88 4.62 -2.48
C LYS A 361 15.71 4.95 -3.97
N LEU A 362 16.19 4.09 -4.86
CA LEU A 362 16.02 4.29 -6.31
C LEU A 362 14.53 4.38 -6.71
N ILE A 363 13.69 3.52 -6.14
CA ILE A 363 12.25 3.56 -6.40
C ILE A 363 11.63 4.84 -5.81
N ALA A 364 11.97 5.18 -4.57
CA ALA A 364 11.49 6.41 -3.93
C ALA A 364 11.87 7.66 -4.74
N GLU A 365 13.12 7.78 -5.16
CA GLU A 365 13.62 8.90 -5.96
C GLU A 365 12.90 8.99 -7.31
N ARG A 366 12.67 7.86 -7.98
CA ARG A 366 11.91 7.87 -9.24
C ARG A 366 10.48 8.34 -9.01
N VAL A 367 9.79 7.84 -8.00
CA VAL A 367 8.41 8.26 -7.72
C VAL A 367 8.35 9.76 -7.41
N ILE A 368 9.27 10.29 -6.60
CA ILE A 368 9.33 11.72 -6.29
C ILE A 368 9.61 12.56 -7.55
N SER A 369 10.42 12.07 -8.50
CA SER A 369 10.70 12.78 -9.75
C SER A 369 9.45 13.01 -10.63
N LEU A 370 8.37 12.25 -10.39
CA LEU A 370 7.08 12.39 -11.04
C LEU A 370 6.19 13.44 -10.38
N ILE A 371 6.67 14.08 -9.30
CA ILE A 371 5.94 15.10 -8.57
C ILE A 371 6.54 16.48 -8.89
N ASN A 372 5.67 17.41 -9.22
CA ASN A 372 5.96 18.83 -9.34
C ASN A 372 5.64 19.52 -8.00
N PHE A 373 6.52 20.43 -7.58
CA PHE A 373 6.37 21.21 -6.35
C PHE A 373 6.44 22.71 -6.73
N PRO A 374 5.33 23.30 -7.23
CA PRO A 374 5.33 24.63 -7.81
C PRO A 374 5.78 25.73 -6.83
N SER A 375 5.54 25.54 -5.53
CA SER A 375 5.79 26.54 -4.49
C SER A 375 7.26 26.67 -4.07
N GLN A 376 8.20 25.93 -4.68
CA GLN A 376 9.63 25.99 -4.35
C GLN A 376 10.53 26.64 -5.42
N GLN A 377 9.98 27.19 -6.52
CA GLN A 377 10.77 27.92 -7.53
C GLN A 377 11.09 29.38 -7.14
N LEU A 378 10.91 29.79 -5.88
CA LEU A 378 11.26 31.13 -5.38
C LEU A 378 12.37 31.05 -4.33
N THR A 379 13.54 30.53 -4.70
CA THR A 379 14.84 30.91 -4.11
C THR A 379 15.97 30.38 -4.99
N GLU A 380 16.24 31.09 -6.09
CA GLU A 380 17.63 31.25 -6.55
C GLU A 380 18.24 32.38 -5.71
N HIS A 381 19.23 32.05 -4.90
CA HIS A 381 20.27 32.97 -4.42
C HIS A 381 21.59 32.25 -4.31
#